data_AF-A0A944C8Z0-F1
#
_entry.id   AF-A0A944C8Z0-F1
#
_cell.length_a   1.000
_cell.length_b   1.000
_cell.length_c   1.000
_cell.angle_alpha   90.00
_cell.angle_beta   90.00
_cell.angle_gamma   90.00
#
_symmetry.space_group_name_H-M   'P 1'
#
loop_
_entity.id
_entity.type
_entity.pdbx_description
1 polymer ?
#
loop_
_entity_poly.entity_id
_entity_poly.type
_entity_poly.pdbx_seq_one_letter_code
_entity_poly.pdbx_strand_id
1 'polypeptide(L)'
;MSNEPEPKKPKVKLTPSRSWLRATSGAESGKETVQWLDKVTERMAFPGEHEEAFFTRRRDLKLGVGLDESGNLVQAVETPKK
;
A
#
# COMPACT_ATOMS: atom_id res chain seq x y z
N MET A 1 -49.87 21.77 5.38
CA MET A 1 -48.81 22.19 4.43
C MET A 1 -47.70 22.81 5.28
N SER A 2 -46.86 21.96 5.85
CA SER A 2 -45.48 21.72 5.37
C SER A 2 -44.56 22.88 5.74
N ASN A 3 -43.88 22.73 6.87
CA ASN A 3 -42.59 23.36 7.09
C ASN A 3 -41.66 22.28 7.63
N GLU A 4 -40.97 21.62 6.71
CA GLU A 4 -39.88 20.70 7.01
C GLU A 4 -38.62 21.57 7.17
N PRO A 5 -37.91 21.52 8.31
CA PRO A 5 -36.68 22.28 8.44
C PRO A 5 -35.59 21.62 7.60
N GLU A 6 -35.17 22.33 6.55
CA GLU A 6 -34.01 22.01 5.72
C GLU A 6 -32.80 21.53 6.56
N PRO A 7 -32.14 20.43 6.21
CA PRO A 7 -30.99 19.95 6.95
C PRO A 7 -29.82 20.92 6.78
N LYS A 8 -29.36 21.51 7.88
CA LYS A 8 -28.18 22.39 7.89
C LYS A 8 -26.95 21.58 7.46
N LYS A 9 -26.52 21.75 6.22
CA LYS A 9 -25.28 21.16 5.68
C LYS A 9 -24.11 21.62 6.57
N PRO A 10 -23.29 20.70 7.09
CA PRO A 10 -22.14 21.09 7.90
C PRO A 10 -21.19 21.92 7.03
N LYS A 11 -20.82 23.10 7.54
CA LYS A 11 -19.84 23.98 6.90
C LYS A 11 -18.46 23.35 7.06
N VAL A 12 -18.12 22.41 6.17
CA VAL A 12 -16.78 21.82 6.10
C VAL A 12 -15.84 22.96 5.71
N LYS A 13 -14.97 23.37 6.63
CA LYS A 13 -13.83 24.21 6.27
C LYS A 13 -12.99 23.38 5.32
N LEU A 14 -12.89 23.80 4.05
CA LEU A 14 -11.96 23.20 3.10
C LEU A 14 -10.57 23.33 3.73
N THR A 15 -10.08 22.24 4.32
CA THR A 15 -8.65 22.11 4.53
C THR A 15 -8.03 22.10 3.12
N PRO A 16 -6.94 22.83 2.88
CA PRO A 16 -6.34 22.84 1.56
C PRO A 16 -6.05 21.39 1.17
N SER A 17 -6.64 20.99 0.05
CA SER A 17 -6.45 19.67 -0.54
C SER A 17 -4.96 19.36 -0.50
N ARG A 18 -4.62 18.21 0.09
CA ARG A 18 -3.29 17.62 0.24
C ARG A 18 -2.48 17.54 -1.08
N SER A 19 -3.09 17.96 -2.20
CA SER A 19 -2.51 18.21 -3.52
C SER A 19 -1.34 19.20 -3.57
N TRP A 20 -1.28 20.23 -2.72
CA TRP A 20 -0.15 21.19 -2.74
C TRP A 20 1.14 20.63 -2.13
N LEU A 21 1.06 19.59 -1.29
CA LEU A 21 2.24 18.94 -0.72
C LEU A 21 2.95 18.00 -1.71
N ARG A 22 2.36 17.72 -2.88
CA ARG A 22 3.00 16.94 -3.95
C ARG A 22 3.88 17.80 -4.85
N ALA A 23 3.66 19.12 -4.90
CA ALA A 23 4.42 20.02 -5.77
C ALA A 23 5.84 20.30 -5.27
N THR A 24 6.16 19.92 -4.02
CA THR A 24 7.49 20.10 -3.42
C THR A 24 8.27 18.80 -3.27
N SER A 25 7.80 17.65 -3.79
CA SER A 25 8.72 16.54 -4.04
C SER A 25 9.48 16.83 -5.34
N GLY A 26 10.22 17.94 -5.33
CA GLY A 26 11.21 18.24 -6.34
C GLY A 26 12.24 17.12 -6.27
N ALA A 27 12.15 16.17 -7.19
CA ALA A 27 13.30 15.38 -7.61
C ALA A 27 14.28 16.35 -8.29
N GLU A 28 14.92 17.20 -7.51
CA GLU A 28 15.98 18.09 -7.95
C GLU A 28 17.31 17.34 -7.80
N SER A 29 18.09 17.31 -8.89
CA SER A 29 19.37 16.60 -9.07
C SER A 29 19.27 15.08 -9.26
N GLY A 30 19.39 14.66 -10.53
CA GLY A 30 19.31 13.28 -11.01
C GLY A 30 20.39 12.31 -10.54
N LYS A 31 21.29 12.69 -9.61
CA LYS A 31 22.24 11.76 -8.98
C LYS A 31 21.87 11.43 -7.54
N GLU A 32 21.45 12.42 -6.76
CA GLU A 32 20.99 12.22 -5.39
C GLU A 32 19.64 11.49 -5.37
N THR A 33 18.78 11.79 -6.34
CA THR A 33 17.50 11.09 -6.53
C THR A 33 17.71 9.60 -6.85
N VAL A 34 18.69 9.26 -7.69
CA VAL A 34 19.01 7.85 -8.04
C VAL A 34 19.53 7.11 -6.81
N GLN A 35 20.48 7.69 -6.07
CA GLN A 35 21.00 7.08 -4.84
C GLN A 35 19.94 6.89 -3.75
N TRP A 36 18.97 7.81 -3.66
CA TRP A 36 17.84 7.66 -2.75
C TRP A 36 16.91 6.53 -3.21
N LEU A 37 16.58 6.45 -4.49
CA LEU A 37 15.74 5.38 -5.04
C LEU A 37 16.38 4.01 -4.88
N ASP A 38 17.69 3.90 -5.06
CA ASP A 38 18.42 2.63 -4.86
C ASP A 38 18.30 2.18 -3.40
N LYS A 39 18.55 3.07 -2.44
CA LYS A 39 18.40 2.78 -1.00
C LYS A 39 16.97 2.43 -0.62
N VAL A 40 15.99 3.12 -1.19
CA VAL A 40 14.58 2.80 -0.97
C VAL A 40 14.26 1.42 -1.53
N THR A 41 14.70 1.12 -2.74
CA THR A 41 14.46 -0.17 -3.40
C THR A 41 15.12 -1.32 -2.63
N GLU A 42 16.37 -1.13 -2.19
CA GLU A 42 17.10 -2.07 -1.35
C GLU A 42 16.36 -2.32 -0.02
N ARG A 43 15.86 -1.26 0.61
CA ARG A 43 15.11 -1.39 1.88
C ARG A 43 13.78 -2.12 1.70
N MET A 44 13.12 -1.94 0.56
CA MET A 44 11.83 -2.58 0.25
C MET A 44 11.98 -4.00 -0.32
N ALA A 45 13.20 -4.41 -0.68
CA ALA A 45 13.45 -5.73 -1.27
C ALA A 45 13.22 -6.87 -0.26
N PHE A 46 13.36 -6.59 1.04
CA PHE A 46 13.22 -7.58 2.10
C PHE A 46 12.11 -7.18 3.07
N PRO A 47 11.26 -8.14 3.49
CA PRO A 47 10.25 -7.87 4.50
C PRO A 47 10.90 -7.55 5.85
N GLY A 48 10.29 -6.67 6.63
CA GLY A 48 10.64 -6.50 8.04
C GLY A 48 10.07 -7.60 8.93
N GLU A 49 10.52 -7.68 10.19
CA GLU A 49 10.05 -8.71 11.17
C GLU A 49 8.52 -8.76 11.32
N HIS A 50 7.86 -7.59 11.33
CA HIS A 50 6.40 -7.51 11.41
C HIS A 50 5.73 -8.02 10.13
N GLU A 51 6.32 -7.75 8.97
CA GLU A 51 5.80 -8.21 7.69
C GLU A 51 5.97 -9.72 7.57
N GLU A 52 7.12 -10.26 7.98
CA GLU A 52 7.34 -11.71 8.04
C GLU A 52 6.32 -12.41 8.94
N ALA A 53 6.07 -11.90 10.14
CA ALA A 53 5.07 -12.45 11.05
C ALA A 53 3.65 -12.39 10.44
N PHE A 54 3.33 -11.28 9.78
CA PHE A 54 2.05 -11.09 9.10
C PHE A 54 1.85 -12.07 7.94
N PHE A 55 2.85 -12.21 7.07
CA PHE A 55 2.79 -13.13 5.93
C PHE A 55 2.83 -14.60 6.36
N THR A 56 3.54 -14.93 7.43
CA THR A 56 3.53 -16.27 8.04
C THR A 56 2.12 -16.63 8.50
N ARG A 57 1.49 -15.77 9.31
CA ARG A 57 0.11 -15.97 9.75
C ARG A 57 -0.87 -16.16 8.59
N ARG A 58 -0.68 -15.44 7.48
CA ARG A 58 -1.53 -15.59 6.28
C ARG A 58 -1.30 -16.91 5.55
N ARG A 59 -0.06 -17.39 5.48
CA ARG A 59 0.27 -18.69 4.89
C ARG A 59 -0.35 -19.82 5.70
N ASP A 60 -0.26 -19.76 7.03
CA ASP A 60 -0.88 -20.75 7.93
C ASP A 60 -2.39 -20.82 7.75
N LEU A 61 -3.03 -19.65 7.61
CA LEU A 61 -4.47 -19.55 7.34
C LEU A 61 -4.86 -19.90 5.90
N LYS A 62 -3.91 -20.27 5.03
CA LYS A 62 -4.13 -20.55 3.60
C LYS A 62 -4.82 -19.38 2.86
N LEU A 63 -4.56 -18.15 3.32
CA LEU A 63 -5.09 -16.92 2.73
C LEU A 63 -4.13 -16.26 1.74
N GLY A 64 -2.93 -16.85 1.57
CA GLY A 64 -1.94 -16.38 0.59
C GLY A 64 -2.16 -17.02 -0.79
N VAL A 65 -2.06 -16.21 -1.85
CA VAL A 65 -1.93 -16.64 -3.24
C VAL A 65 -0.63 -16.09 -3.82
N GLY A 66 0.15 -16.94 -4.45
CA GLY A 66 1.33 -16.60 -5.25
C GLY A 66 1.02 -16.72 -6.74
N LEU A 67 2.00 -16.36 -7.57
CA LEU A 67 1.97 -16.58 -9.01
C LEU A 67 3.02 -17.64 -9.37
N ASP A 68 2.69 -18.58 -10.25
CA ASP A 68 3.68 -19.43 -10.89
C ASP A 68 4.43 -18.69 -12.03
N GLU A 69 5.41 -19.36 -12.64
CA GLU A 69 6.18 -18.83 -13.77
C GLU A 69 5.32 -18.48 -15.00
N SER A 70 4.13 -19.06 -15.10
CA SER A 70 3.15 -18.80 -16.16
C SER A 70 2.13 -17.71 -15.78
N GLY A 71 2.23 -17.14 -14.57
CA GLY A 71 1.32 -16.12 -14.07
C GLY A 71 -0.02 -16.66 -13.54
N ASN A 72 -0.14 -17.96 -13.29
CA ASN A 72 -1.34 -18.53 -12.67
C ASN A 72 -1.29 -18.37 -11.15
N LEU A 73 -2.47 -18.20 -10.53
CA LEU A 73 -2.59 -18.12 -9.08
C LEU A 73 -2.36 -19.49 -8.43
N VAL A 74 -1.43 -19.56 -7.49
CA VAL A 74 -1.10 -20.77 -6.71
C VAL A 74 -1.27 -20.48 -5.22
N GLN A 75 -1.98 -21.34 -4.48
CA GLN A 75 -2.01 -21.25 -3.03
C GLN A 75 -0.82 -21.98 -2.41
N ALA A 76 -0.28 -21.45 -1.30
CA ALA A 76 0.69 -22.16 -0.50
C ALA A 76 0.03 -23.39 0.13
N VAL A 77 0.32 -24.58 -0.41
CA VAL A 77 -0.12 -25.86 0.16
C VAL A 77 0.95 -26.33 1.14
N GLU A 78 0.58 -26.63 2.40
CA GLU A 78 1.52 -27.03 3.46
C GLU A 78 2.25 -28.35 3.23
N THR A 79 2.01 -29.07 2.13
CA THR A 79 2.75 -30.29 1.81
C THR A 79 2.78 -30.52 0.30
N PRO A 80 3.90 -31.01 -0.26
CA PRO A 80 3.86 -31.60 -1.59
C PRO A 80 2.91 -32.81 -1.52
N LYS A 81 1.81 -32.79 -2.27
CA LYS A 81 1.07 -34.02 -2.55
C LYS A 81 2.02 -34.92 -3.35
N LYS A 82 2.38 -36.04 -2.73
CA LYS A 82 3.21 -37.10 -3.29
C LYS A 82 2.52 -37.78 -4.47
#